data_AF-A0AAV9NME2-F1
#
_entry.id   AF-A0AAV9NME2-F1
#
_cell.length_a   1.000
_cell.length_b   1.000
_cell.length_c   1.000
_cell.angle_alpha   90.00
_cell.angle_beta   90.00
_cell.angle_gamma   90.00
#
_symmetry.space_group_name_H-M   'P 1'
#
loop_
_entity.id
_entity.type
_entity.pdbx_description
1 polymer ?
#
loop_
_entity_poly.entity_id
_entity_poly.type
_entity_poly.pdbx_seq_one_letter_code
_entity_poly.pdbx_strand_id
1 'polypeptide(L)'
;MLTKTLILSSRYPTDLTPPNITSHHRWRRTFTISLHVGSLLTSLVAISLFAAAIPRWNANFFHNSGPNKGDWTDGFALGPLTFALLYHAGVLIYDQVQQRRRQTPALPALSQRSLILHTTVTVLILVIMIPALFIAGYGSLFRFWKPAVRTQSGILVCNMLNVFARECEPVLYTVGSLQIGAIICGTLLWVLHFMLLLLSLRDMRRQRLVKQLQKEKLAQYDTASEKSARSNSKRQRSSPSSSRAGSRSNSLTSGESRISGQQQRNIPTIQAPAPSHTRQTSYGK
;
A
#
# COMPACT_ATOMS: atom_id res chain seq x y z
N MET A 1 -47.94 -20.20 -2.24
CA MET A 1 -46.82 -19.43 -2.83
C MET A 1 -45.53 -20.13 -2.47
N LEU A 2 -44.90 -20.79 -3.46
CA LEU A 2 -43.65 -21.53 -3.29
C LEU A 2 -42.46 -20.57 -3.40
N THR A 3 -41.82 -20.26 -2.28
CA THR A 3 -40.54 -19.53 -2.26
C THR A 3 -39.44 -20.50 -2.70
N LYS A 4 -39.15 -20.49 -4.00
CA LYS A 4 -38.08 -21.29 -4.62
C LYS A 4 -36.74 -20.73 -4.15
N THR A 5 -36.19 -21.29 -3.08
CA THR A 5 -34.84 -20.98 -2.59
C THR A 5 -33.83 -21.45 -3.64
N LEU A 6 -33.31 -20.51 -4.42
CA LEU A 6 -32.16 -20.71 -5.27
C LEU A 6 -30.94 -20.94 -4.37
N ILE A 7 -30.69 -22.20 -4.03
CA ILE A 7 -29.43 -22.65 -3.49
C ILE A 7 -28.43 -22.50 -4.64
N LEU A 8 -27.70 -21.38 -4.67
CA LEU A 8 -26.45 -21.33 -5.41
C LEU A 8 -25.58 -22.43 -4.80
N SER A 9 -25.47 -23.57 -5.47
CA SER A 9 -24.37 -24.50 -5.26
C SER A 9 -23.10 -23.72 -5.53
N SER A 10 -22.49 -23.20 -4.47
CA SER A 10 -21.11 -22.75 -4.51
C SER A 10 -20.28 -23.97 -4.88
N ARG A 11 -20.00 -24.10 -6.18
CA ARG A 11 -19.01 -25.04 -6.68
C ARG A 11 -17.70 -24.65 -6.01
N TYR A 12 -17.37 -25.40 -4.96
CA TYR A 12 -16.04 -25.41 -4.41
C TYR A 12 -15.08 -25.80 -5.53
N PRO A 13 -14.06 -24.99 -5.84
CA PRO A 13 -12.94 -25.52 -6.60
C PRO A 13 -12.35 -26.66 -5.77
N THR A 14 -12.53 -27.88 -6.26
CA THR A 14 -12.08 -29.12 -5.64
C THR A 14 -10.58 -29.36 -5.86
N ASP A 15 -9.93 -28.48 -6.62
CA ASP A 15 -8.49 -28.49 -6.86
C ASP A 15 -7.77 -27.68 -5.78
N LEU A 16 -7.58 -28.30 -4.62
CA LEU A 16 -6.73 -27.84 -3.52
C LEU A 16 -5.24 -28.16 -3.73
N THR A 17 -4.80 -28.51 -4.94
CA THR A 17 -3.40 -28.30 -5.28
C THR A 17 -3.15 -26.80 -5.23
N PRO A 18 -2.25 -26.28 -4.37
CA PRO A 18 -1.93 -24.87 -4.41
C PRO A 18 -1.51 -24.58 -5.86
N PRO A 19 -2.23 -23.73 -6.61
CA PRO A 19 -1.74 -23.33 -7.92
C PRO A 19 -0.32 -22.82 -7.74
N ASN A 20 0.48 -22.79 -8.80
CA ASN A 20 1.84 -22.26 -8.79
C ASN A 20 1.82 -20.74 -8.54
N ILE A 21 1.35 -20.33 -7.35
CA ILE A 21 1.10 -19.01 -6.79
C ILE A 21 2.43 -18.25 -6.67
N THR A 22 3.54 -18.98 -6.68
CA THR A 22 4.90 -18.45 -6.54
C THR A 22 5.26 -17.48 -7.67
N SER A 23 4.92 -17.78 -8.93
CA SER A 23 5.31 -16.95 -10.08
C SER A 23 4.53 -15.63 -10.12
N HIS A 24 3.20 -15.70 -9.97
CA HIS A 24 2.34 -14.52 -9.96
C HIS A 24 2.62 -13.60 -8.77
N HIS A 25 2.91 -14.15 -7.58
CA HIS A 25 3.33 -13.34 -6.43
C HIS A 25 4.69 -12.68 -6.64
N ARG A 26 5.65 -13.40 -7.24
CA ARG A 26 6.98 -12.85 -7.54
C ARG A 26 6.88 -11.72 -8.54
N TRP A 27 6.17 -11.91 -9.65
CA TRP A 27 6.00 -10.87 -10.67
C TRP A 27 5.33 -9.61 -10.11
N ARG A 28 4.27 -9.79 -9.31
CA ARG A 28 3.58 -8.68 -8.66
C ARG A 28 4.49 -7.91 -7.72
N ARG A 29 5.28 -8.61 -6.91
CA ARG A 29 6.25 -7.97 -6.01
C ARG A 29 7.26 -7.15 -6.81
N THR A 30 7.84 -7.74 -7.86
CA THR A 30 8.78 -7.05 -8.74
C THR A 30 8.14 -5.81 -9.34
N PHE A 31 6.91 -5.91 -9.86
CA PHE A 31 6.18 -4.79 -10.43
C PHE A 31 5.96 -3.66 -9.41
N THR A 32 5.53 -3.98 -8.18
CA THR A 32 5.36 -2.97 -7.12
C THR A 32 6.68 -2.30 -6.75
N ILE A 33 7.77 -3.07 -6.65
CA ILE A 33 9.12 -2.51 -6.40
C ILE A 33 9.53 -1.59 -7.55
N SER A 34 9.35 -2.01 -8.80
CA SER A 34 9.65 -1.20 -9.98
C SER A 34 8.87 0.11 -10.00
N LEU A 35 7.59 0.11 -9.60
CA LEU A 35 6.81 1.33 -9.46
C LEU A 35 7.40 2.27 -8.40
N HIS A 36 7.79 1.75 -7.22
CA HIS A 36 8.42 2.57 -6.19
C HIS A 36 9.78 3.14 -6.61
N VAL A 37 10.61 2.36 -7.30
CA VAL A 37 11.89 2.82 -7.85
C VAL A 37 11.66 3.88 -8.93
N GLY A 38 10.71 3.66 -9.84
CA GLY A 38 10.31 4.63 -10.85
C GLY A 38 9.82 5.93 -10.24
N SER A 39 8.99 5.85 -9.20
CA SER A 39 8.50 7.02 -8.47
C SER A 39 9.64 7.77 -7.76
N LEU A 40 10.59 7.06 -7.15
CA LEU A 40 11.76 7.66 -6.51
C LEU A 40 12.63 8.42 -7.52
N LEU A 41 12.90 7.82 -8.68
CA LEU A 41 13.74 8.43 -9.72
C LEU A 41 13.04 9.65 -10.34
N THR A 42 11.76 9.53 -10.67
CA THR A 42 10.98 10.64 -11.24
C THR A 42 10.81 11.79 -10.26
N SER A 43 10.62 11.53 -8.96
CA SER A 43 10.56 12.60 -7.96
C SER A 43 11.92 13.27 -7.78
N LEU A 44 13.02 12.51 -7.75
CA LEU A 44 14.37 13.06 -7.69
C LEU A 44 14.66 13.97 -8.89
N VAL A 45 14.37 13.52 -10.10
CA VAL A 45 14.57 14.31 -11.33
C VAL A 45 13.70 15.56 -11.31
N ALA A 46 12.42 15.46 -10.94
CA ALA A 46 11.53 16.62 -10.85
C ALA A 46 12.05 17.66 -9.84
N ILE A 47 12.49 17.21 -8.66
CA ILE A 47 13.08 18.07 -7.64
C ILE A 47 14.35 18.74 -8.15
N SER A 48 15.25 17.99 -8.80
CA SER A 48 16.49 18.54 -9.36
C SER A 48 16.21 19.59 -10.44
N LEU A 49 15.20 19.40 -11.28
CA LEU A 49 14.82 20.36 -12.32
C LEU A 49 14.22 21.64 -11.74
N PHE A 50 13.30 21.54 -10.77
CA PHE A 50 12.79 22.70 -10.04
C PHE A 50 13.91 23.42 -9.27
N ALA A 51 14.75 22.67 -8.55
CA ALA A 51 15.88 23.24 -7.81
C ALA A 51 16.91 23.93 -8.72
N ALA A 52 17.14 23.42 -9.94
CA ALA A 52 18.03 24.04 -10.92
C ALA A 52 17.42 25.30 -11.58
N ALA A 53 16.09 25.40 -11.64
CA ALA A 53 15.40 26.59 -12.15
C ALA A 53 15.52 27.78 -11.20
N ILE A 54 15.41 27.55 -9.88
CA ILE A 54 15.43 28.60 -8.83
C ILE A 54 16.64 29.55 -8.90
N PRO A 55 17.91 29.10 -8.94
CA PRO A 55 19.05 30.03 -8.97
C PRO A 55 19.10 30.83 -10.27
N ARG A 56 18.70 30.23 -11.40
CA ARG A 56 18.62 30.92 -12.69
C ARG A 56 17.49 31.94 -12.69
N TRP A 57 16.39 31.63 -12.03
CA TRP A 57 15.30 32.58 -11.84
C TRP A 57 15.76 33.79 -11.02
N ASN A 58 16.30 33.54 -9.82
CA ASN A 58 16.69 34.57 -8.87
C ASN A 58 17.79 35.49 -9.40
N ALA A 59 18.69 34.98 -10.26
CA ALA A 59 19.76 35.77 -10.84
C ALA A 59 19.29 36.71 -11.97
N ASN A 60 18.15 36.43 -12.63
CA ASN A 60 17.75 37.13 -13.85
C ASN A 60 16.41 37.86 -13.74
N PHE A 61 15.56 37.52 -12.75
CA PHE A 61 14.25 38.14 -12.55
C PHE A 61 14.17 38.85 -11.19
N PHE A 62 14.05 40.18 -11.20
CA PHE A 62 13.92 41.01 -10.00
C PHE A 62 12.53 40.82 -9.35
N HIS A 63 12.52 40.48 -8.06
CA HIS A 63 11.32 40.38 -7.23
C HIS A 63 10.82 41.77 -6.79
N ASN A 64 10.38 42.62 -7.72
CA ASN A 64 10.21 44.05 -7.43
C ASN A 64 8.87 44.48 -6.80
N SER A 65 7.90 43.59 -6.52
CA SER A 65 6.64 44.04 -5.90
C SER A 65 5.87 42.92 -5.18
N GLY A 66 6.25 42.60 -3.95
CA GLY A 66 5.44 41.72 -3.09
C GLY A 66 6.05 41.53 -1.69
N PRO A 67 5.23 41.44 -0.62
CA PRO A 67 5.73 41.32 0.76
C PRO A 67 6.50 40.01 1.05
N ASN A 68 6.42 39.00 0.17
CA ASN A 68 7.17 37.75 0.27
C ASN A 68 8.21 37.66 -0.85
N LYS A 69 9.49 37.84 -0.50
CA LYS A 69 10.66 37.72 -1.41
C LYS A 69 10.98 36.26 -1.77
N GLY A 70 10.05 35.55 -2.39
CA GLY A 70 10.29 34.21 -2.92
C GLY A 70 9.23 33.76 -3.90
N ASP A 71 9.66 33.10 -4.97
CA ASP A 71 8.78 32.50 -5.97
C ASP A 71 8.10 31.24 -5.39
N TRP A 72 7.02 31.48 -4.63
CA TRP A 72 6.28 30.46 -3.91
C TRP A 72 5.63 29.42 -4.83
N THR A 73 5.45 29.75 -6.10
CA THR A 73 4.93 28.88 -7.18
C THR A 73 5.82 27.66 -7.38
N ASP A 74 7.13 27.84 -7.48
CA ASP A 74 8.11 26.76 -7.62
C ASP A 74 8.32 26.02 -6.27
N GLY A 75 8.28 26.75 -5.15
CA GLY A 75 8.36 26.17 -3.81
C GLY A 75 7.18 25.27 -3.43
N PHE A 76 5.98 25.59 -3.91
CA PHE A 76 4.77 24.83 -3.58
C PHE A 76 4.78 23.44 -4.20
N ALA A 77 5.32 23.27 -5.41
CA ALA A 77 5.47 21.96 -6.05
C ALA A 77 6.59 21.12 -5.40
N LEU A 78 7.64 21.74 -4.86
CA LEU A 78 8.74 21.04 -4.22
C LEU A 78 8.33 20.28 -2.94
N GLY A 79 7.38 20.80 -2.17
CA GLY A 79 6.93 20.16 -0.92
C GLY A 79 6.37 18.74 -1.13
N PRO A 80 5.29 18.58 -1.93
CA PRO A 80 4.71 17.28 -2.25
C PRO A 80 5.69 16.33 -2.95
N LEU A 81 6.54 16.84 -3.84
CA LEU A 81 7.58 16.07 -4.51
C LEU A 81 8.60 15.49 -3.51
N THR A 82 9.08 16.33 -2.58
CA THR A 82 10.04 15.91 -1.54
C THR A 82 9.41 14.91 -0.59
N PHE A 83 8.16 15.12 -0.21
CA PHE A 83 7.41 14.17 0.61
C PHE A 83 7.28 12.81 -0.09
N ALA A 84 6.96 12.80 -1.39
CA ALA A 84 6.89 11.59 -2.19
C ALA A 84 8.26 10.89 -2.30
N LEU A 85 9.35 11.63 -2.51
CA LEU A 85 10.72 11.10 -2.51
C LEU A 85 11.04 10.39 -1.19
N LEU A 86 10.82 11.06 -0.05
CA LEU A 86 11.09 10.50 1.27
C LEU A 86 10.23 9.27 1.56
N TYR A 87 8.95 9.30 1.16
CA TYR A 87 8.06 8.17 1.29
C TYR A 87 8.57 6.96 0.49
N HIS A 88 8.91 7.13 -0.78
CA HIS A 88 9.42 6.03 -1.60
C HIS A 88 10.78 5.50 -1.13
N ALA A 89 11.68 6.38 -0.69
CA ALA A 89 12.94 5.97 -0.07
C ALA A 89 12.68 5.13 1.19
N GLY A 90 11.79 5.59 2.06
CA GLY A 90 11.41 4.88 3.28
C GLY A 90 10.81 3.50 3.02
N VAL A 91 9.91 3.38 2.02
CA VAL A 91 9.30 2.10 1.65
C VAL A 91 10.35 1.12 1.10
N LEU A 92 11.28 1.58 0.26
CA LEU A 92 12.33 0.73 -0.30
C LEU A 92 13.32 0.28 0.78
N ILE A 93 13.76 1.18 1.66
CA ILE A 93 14.63 0.85 2.80
C ILE A 93 13.92 -0.14 3.72
N TYR A 94 12.65 0.08 4.03
CA TYR A 94 11.87 -0.82 4.87
C TYR A 94 11.77 -2.23 4.26
N ASP A 95 11.46 -2.35 2.95
CA ASP A 95 11.44 -3.66 2.29
C ASP A 95 12.81 -4.33 2.29
N GLN A 96 13.91 -3.59 2.06
CA GLN A 96 15.27 -4.13 2.13
C GLN A 96 15.64 -4.63 3.53
N VAL A 97 15.39 -3.84 4.57
CA VAL A 97 15.65 -4.24 5.97
C VAL A 97 14.81 -5.47 6.33
N GLN A 98 13.54 -5.48 5.92
CA GLN A 98 12.65 -6.60 6.20
C GLN A 98 13.04 -7.88 5.44
N GLN A 99 13.53 -7.75 4.20
CA GLN A 99 14.10 -8.86 3.44
C GLN A 99 15.31 -9.47 4.16
N ARG A 100 16.24 -8.64 4.66
CA ARG A 100 17.42 -9.13 5.41
C ARG A 100 17.04 -9.83 6.71
N ARG A 101 16.00 -9.36 7.41
CA ARG A 101 15.52 -9.97 8.66
C ARG A 101 14.74 -11.27 8.45
N ARG A 102 14.08 -11.46 7.30
CA ARG A 102 13.28 -12.65 7.00
C ARG A 102 14.10 -13.71 6.27
N GLN A 103 14.92 -14.46 6.99
CA GLN A 103 15.51 -15.71 6.50
C GLN A 103 14.51 -16.90 6.51
N THR A 104 13.31 -16.73 7.08
CA THR A 104 12.24 -17.75 7.08
C THR A 104 11.04 -17.31 6.24
N PRO A 105 10.50 -18.19 5.36
CA PRO A 105 9.42 -17.87 4.43
C PRO A 105 8.06 -17.91 5.13
N ALA A 106 7.85 -17.03 6.11
CA ALA A 106 6.50 -16.77 6.60
C ALA A 106 5.79 -15.83 5.59
N LEU A 107 4.64 -16.28 5.06
CA LEU A 107 3.86 -15.55 4.07
C LEU A 107 3.72 -14.05 4.46
N PRO A 108 3.89 -13.13 3.48
CA PRO A 108 3.77 -11.71 3.74
C PRO A 108 2.28 -11.35 3.86
N ALA A 109 1.68 -11.65 5.00
CA ALA A 109 0.49 -10.93 5.42
C ALA A 109 0.97 -9.50 5.74
N LEU A 110 0.95 -8.60 4.74
CA LEU A 110 1.00 -7.17 5.00
C LEU A 110 -0.05 -6.90 6.08
N SER A 111 0.42 -6.48 7.25
CA SER A 111 -0.46 -6.07 8.35
C SER A 111 -1.48 -5.09 7.77
N GLN A 112 -2.77 -5.30 8.05
CA GLN A 112 -3.85 -4.45 7.54
C GLN A 112 -3.55 -2.96 7.78
N ARG A 113 -2.86 -2.63 8.88
CA ARG A 113 -2.40 -1.28 9.20
C ARG A 113 -1.43 -0.73 8.16
N SER A 114 -0.44 -1.52 7.73
CA SER A 114 0.53 -1.11 6.70
C SER A 114 -0.17 -0.86 5.36
N LEU A 115 -1.12 -1.71 4.96
CA LEU A 115 -1.88 -1.51 3.72
C LEU A 115 -2.75 -0.24 3.76
N ILE A 116 -3.39 0.03 4.90
CA ILE A 116 -4.16 1.28 5.11
C ILE A 116 -3.22 2.48 5.00
N LEU A 117 -2.09 2.46 5.69
CA LEU A 117 -1.10 3.55 5.67
C LEU A 117 -0.57 3.82 4.24
N HIS A 118 -0.20 2.78 3.50
CA HIS A 118 0.23 2.92 2.11
C HIS A 118 -0.86 3.55 1.23
N THR A 119 -2.10 3.13 1.43
CA THR A 119 -3.24 3.69 0.68
C THR A 119 -3.47 5.16 1.04
N THR A 120 -3.50 5.50 2.33
CA THR A 120 -3.76 6.87 2.79
C THR A 120 -2.67 7.83 2.34
N VAL A 121 -1.39 7.43 2.44
CA VAL A 121 -0.28 8.27 1.98
C VAL A 121 -0.32 8.46 0.47
N THR A 122 -0.64 7.42 -0.30
CA THR A 122 -0.76 7.53 -1.77
C THR A 122 -1.91 8.46 -2.18
N VAL A 123 -3.07 8.35 -1.53
CA VAL A 123 -4.21 9.27 -1.76
C VAL A 123 -3.83 10.71 -1.41
N LEU A 124 -3.18 10.92 -0.27
CA LEU A 124 -2.73 12.24 0.15
C LEU A 124 -1.80 12.88 -0.88
N ILE A 125 -0.80 12.14 -1.37
CA ILE A 125 0.12 12.62 -2.41
C ILE A 125 -0.65 12.97 -3.69
N LEU A 126 -1.55 12.09 -4.16
CA LEU A 126 -2.33 12.34 -5.38
C LEU A 126 -3.17 13.62 -5.28
N VAL A 127 -3.85 13.82 -4.14
CA VAL A 127 -4.73 14.96 -3.93
C VAL A 127 -3.93 16.27 -3.85
N ILE A 128 -2.79 16.27 -3.18
CA ILE A 128 -1.96 17.48 -3.04
C ILE A 128 -1.16 17.78 -4.31
N MET A 129 -0.72 16.76 -5.05
CA MET A 129 0.06 16.95 -6.28
C MET A 129 -0.73 17.64 -7.40
N ILE A 130 -2.05 17.42 -7.52
CA ILE A 130 -2.87 18.05 -8.56
C ILE A 130 -2.82 19.59 -8.49
N PRO A 131 -3.23 20.24 -7.38
CA PRO A 131 -3.15 21.69 -7.27
C PRO A 131 -1.70 22.19 -7.34
N ALA A 132 -0.73 21.41 -6.85
CA ALA A 132 0.67 21.79 -6.92
C ALA A 132 1.19 21.87 -8.36
N LEU A 133 0.91 20.86 -9.18
CA LEU A 133 1.26 20.86 -10.60
C LEU A 133 0.49 21.93 -11.38
N PHE A 134 -0.77 22.16 -11.03
CA PHE A 134 -1.57 23.22 -11.65
C PHE A 134 -0.99 24.61 -11.37
N ILE A 135 -0.63 24.90 -10.11
CA ILE A 135 0.00 26.17 -9.72
C ILE A 135 1.36 26.33 -10.40
N ALA A 136 2.18 25.28 -10.44
CA ALA A 136 3.47 25.31 -11.13
C ALA A 136 3.30 25.58 -12.63
N GLY A 137 2.35 24.92 -13.28
CA GLY A 137 2.04 25.18 -14.69
C GLY A 137 1.51 26.59 -14.93
N TYR A 138 0.64 27.08 -14.06
CA TYR A 138 0.08 28.42 -14.16
C TYR A 138 1.12 29.52 -13.94
N GLY A 139 2.02 29.34 -12.97
CA GLY A 139 3.08 30.30 -12.61
C GLY A 139 4.33 30.25 -13.50
N SER A 140 4.42 29.28 -14.39
CA SER A 140 5.60 29.06 -15.24
C SER A 140 5.86 30.17 -16.28
N LEU A 141 7.14 30.34 -16.65
CA LEU A 141 7.55 31.33 -17.65
C LEU A 141 7.23 30.94 -19.09
N PHE A 142 6.98 29.66 -19.36
CA PHE A 142 6.73 29.21 -20.72
C PHE A 142 5.43 29.77 -21.32
N ARG A 143 4.52 30.29 -20.48
CA ARG A 143 3.34 31.04 -20.93
C ARG A 143 3.70 32.35 -21.66
N PHE A 144 4.88 32.91 -21.39
CA PHE A 144 5.34 34.14 -22.02
C PHE A 144 6.17 33.88 -23.28
N TRP A 145 6.41 32.62 -23.65
CA TRP A 145 7.16 32.29 -24.85
C TRP A 145 6.43 32.80 -26.10
N LYS A 146 7.15 33.56 -26.91
CA LYS A 146 6.66 34.11 -28.18
C LYS A 146 7.64 33.82 -29.31
N PRO A 147 7.14 33.46 -30.51
CA PRO A 147 8.01 33.37 -31.67
C PRO A 147 8.59 34.74 -32.00
N ALA A 148 9.84 34.74 -32.48
CA ALA A 148 10.48 35.93 -33.02
C ALA A 148 9.74 36.46 -34.25
N VAL A 149 9.29 37.72 -34.22
CA VAL A 149 8.77 38.42 -35.39
C VAL A 149 9.92 39.18 -36.05
N ARG A 150 10.33 38.73 -37.24
CA ARG A 150 11.37 39.42 -38.04
C ARG A 150 10.76 40.58 -38.81
N THR A 151 11.52 41.65 -39.00
CA THR A 151 11.14 42.75 -39.88
C THR A 151 11.16 42.30 -41.35
N GLN A 152 10.59 43.09 -42.26
CA GLN A 152 10.65 42.82 -43.71
C GLN A 152 12.09 42.70 -44.25
N SER A 153 13.06 43.30 -43.55
CA SER A 153 14.49 43.19 -43.84
C SER A 153 15.15 41.90 -43.31
N GLY A 154 14.40 41.01 -42.66
CA GLY A 154 14.92 39.78 -42.05
C GLY A 154 15.70 39.99 -40.74
N ILE A 155 15.87 41.24 -40.30
CA ILE A 155 16.57 41.59 -39.07
C ILE A 155 15.66 41.34 -37.87
N LEU A 156 16.21 40.71 -36.83
CA LEU A 156 15.53 40.58 -35.55
C LEU A 156 15.86 41.81 -34.69
N VAL A 157 14.86 42.61 -34.37
CA VAL A 157 14.99 43.73 -33.43
C VAL A 157 14.28 43.38 -32.13
N CYS A 158 15.01 43.44 -31.02
CA CYS A 158 14.49 43.23 -29.68
C CYS A 158 13.73 44.47 -29.20
N ASN A 159 12.52 44.65 -29.71
CA ASN A 159 11.57 45.67 -29.29
C ASN A 159 10.53 45.10 -28.31
N MET A 160 9.61 45.93 -27.80
CA MET A 160 8.56 45.50 -26.85
C MET A 160 7.66 44.37 -27.38
N LEU A 161 7.57 44.18 -28.71
CA LEU A 161 6.81 43.09 -29.32
C LEU A 161 7.58 41.76 -29.29
N ASN A 162 8.91 41.81 -29.37
CA ASN A 162 9.83 40.67 -29.42
C ASN A 162 10.63 40.44 -28.14
N VAL A 163 10.40 41.20 -27.06
CA VAL A 163 11.20 41.13 -25.82
C VAL A 163 11.20 39.73 -25.19
N PHE A 164 10.14 38.94 -25.41
CA PHE A 164 10.04 37.55 -24.94
C PHE A 164 10.40 36.50 -26.01
N ALA A 165 11.01 36.92 -27.12
CA ALA A 165 11.57 36.01 -28.11
C ALA A 165 12.84 35.34 -27.58
N ARG A 166 13.13 34.12 -28.04
CA ARG A 166 14.24 33.30 -27.55
C ARG A 166 15.61 33.95 -27.77
N GLU A 167 15.74 34.68 -28.85
CA GLU A 167 16.96 35.35 -29.26
C GLU A 167 17.23 36.62 -28.43
N CYS A 168 16.18 37.27 -27.93
CA CYS A 168 16.28 38.48 -27.11
C CYS A 168 16.45 38.14 -25.62
N GLU A 169 15.74 37.11 -25.13
CA GLU A 169 15.77 36.70 -23.72
C GLU A 169 15.96 35.17 -23.60
N PRO A 170 17.18 34.64 -23.88
CA PRO A 170 17.43 33.20 -23.92
C PRO A 170 17.28 32.51 -22.55
N VAL A 171 17.46 33.27 -21.47
CA VAL A 171 17.32 32.76 -20.09
C VAL A 171 15.87 32.35 -19.80
N LEU A 172 14.88 33.12 -20.26
CA LEU A 172 13.45 32.82 -20.12
C LEU A 172 13.09 31.43 -20.66
N TYR A 173 13.66 31.07 -21.81
CA TYR A 173 13.44 29.76 -22.45
C TYR A 173 14.17 28.65 -21.71
N THR A 174 15.38 28.94 -21.24
CA THR A 174 16.15 27.96 -20.48
C THR A 174 15.45 27.60 -19.18
N VAL A 175 15.00 28.60 -18.41
CA VAL A 175 14.24 28.40 -17.16
C VAL A 175 12.90 27.74 -17.44
N GLY A 176 12.15 28.23 -18.42
CA GLY A 176 10.88 27.61 -18.81
C GLY A 176 11.03 26.15 -19.24
N SER A 177 12.12 25.78 -19.92
CA SER A 177 12.38 24.39 -20.32
C SER A 177 12.63 23.47 -19.12
N LEU A 178 13.32 23.97 -18.08
CA LEU A 178 13.51 23.24 -16.82
C LEU A 178 12.16 23.05 -16.10
N GLN A 179 11.33 24.10 -16.04
CA GLN A 179 10.00 24.03 -15.43
C GLN A 179 9.09 23.04 -16.17
N ILE A 180 9.06 23.05 -17.51
CA ILE A 180 8.31 22.06 -18.31
C ILE A 180 8.79 20.65 -17.99
N GLY A 181 10.11 20.41 -18.01
CA GLY A 181 10.68 19.11 -17.68
C GLY A 181 10.26 18.65 -16.29
N ALA A 182 10.31 19.54 -15.30
CA ALA A 182 9.92 19.26 -13.93
C ALA A 182 8.43 18.91 -13.82
N ILE A 183 7.55 19.65 -14.52
CA ILE A 183 6.11 19.37 -14.59
C ILE A 183 5.85 18.02 -15.25
N ILE A 184 6.51 17.70 -16.37
CA ILE A 184 6.39 16.39 -17.03
C ILE A 184 6.79 15.28 -16.07
N CYS A 185 7.95 15.37 -15.41
CA CYS A 185 8.37 14.38 -14.42
C CYS A 185 7.40 14.29 -13.23
N GLY A 186 6.84 15.42 -12.78
CA GLY A 186 5.81 15.47 -11.73
C GLY A 186 4.49 14.80 -12.16
N THR A 187 4.07 14.97 -13.41
CA THR A 187 2.89 14.27 -13.95
C THR A 187 3.12 12.76 -14.08
N LEU A 188 4.32 12.33 -14.49
CA LEU A 188 4.70 10.92 -14.50
C LEU A 188 4.67 10.32 -13.10
N LEU A 189 5.22 11.04 -12.11
CA LEU A 189 5.14 10.64 -10.70
C LEU A 189 3.68 10.49 -10.24
N TRP A 190 2.79 11.42 -10.62
CA TRP A 190 1.38 11.34 -10.31
C TRP A 190 0.74 10.07 -10.91
N VAL A 191 1.03 9.74 -12.17
CA VAL A 191 0.56 8.50 -12.82
C VAL A 191 1.07 7.26 -12.09
N LEU A 192 2.34 7.25 -11.68
CA LEU A 192 2.92 6.14 -10.92
C LEU A 192 2.24 5.94 -9.56
N HIS A 193 1.93 7.04 -8.84
CA HIS A 193 1.13 6.98 -7.62
C HIS A 193 -0.28 6.47 -7.88
N PHE A 194 -0.92 6.86 -8.98
CA PHE A 194 -2.23 6.37 -9.34
C PHE A 194 -2.21 4.85 -9.58
N MET A 195 -1.19 4.34 -10.28
CA MET A 195 -0.99 2.89 -10.48
C MET A 195 -0.77 2.16 -9.15
N LEU A 196 0.02 2.72 -8.24
CA LEU A 196 0.20 2.18 -6.88
C LEU A 196 -1.11 2.17 -6.09
N LEU A 197 -1.94 3.21 -6.21
CA LEU A 197 -3.26 3.26 -5.58
C LEU A 197 -4.16 2.13 -6.09
N LEU A 198 -4.22 1.91 -7.39
CA LEU A 198 -5.01 0.81 -7.98
C LEU A 198 -4.55 -0.56 -7.46
N LEU A 199 -3.24 -0.79 -7.35
CA LEU A 199 -2.70 -2.01 -6.76
C LEU A 199 -3.10 -2.17 -5.29
N SER A 200 -3.02 -1.10 -4.51
CA SER A 200 -3.39 -1.12 -3.09
C SER A 200 -4.88 -1.37 -2.88
N LEU A 201 -5.74 -0.73 -3.68
CA LEU A 201 -7.19 -0.96 -3.65
C LEU A 201 -7.56 -2.40 -4.03
N ARG A 202 -6.87 -2.96 -5.03
CA ARG A 202 -7.03 -4.38 -5.41
C ARG A 202 -6.63 -5.32 -4.27
N ASP A 203 -5.56 -5.00 -3.53
CA ASP A 203 -5.15 -5.75 -2.34
C ASP A 203 -6.15 -5.65 -1.21
N MET A 204 -6.64 -4.45 -0.92
CA MET A 204 -7.67 -4.24 0.09
C MET A 204 -8.92 -5.06 -0.21
N ARG A 205 -9.37 -5.07 -1.48
CA ARG A 205 -10.53 -5.86 -1.90
C ARG A 205 -10.29 -7.35 -1.70
N ARG A 206 -9.13 -7.88 -2.13
CA ARG A 206 -8.78 -9.30 -1.93
C ARG A 206 -8.75 -9.68 -0.45
N GLN A 207 -8.14 -8.86 0.40
CA GLN A 207 -8.08 -9.14 1.84
C GLN A 207 -9.47 -9.11 2.48
N ARG A 208 -10.35 -8.18 2.11
CA ARG A 208 -11.73 -8.13 2.61
C ARG A 208 -12.52 -9.39 2.23
N LEU A 209 -12.38 -9.84 0.98
CA LEU A 209 -13.01 -11.08 0.49
C LEU A 209 -12.51 -12.30 1.25
N VAL A 210 -11.19 -12.44 1.46
CA VAL A 210 -10.62 -13.55 2.24
C VAL A 210 -11.14 -13.54 3.67
N LYS A 211 -11.23 -12.37 4.31
CA LYS A 211 -11.80 -12.25 5.67
C LYS A 211 -13.28 -12.61 5.73
N GLN A 212 -14.07 -12.23 4.72
CA GLN A 212 -15.48 -12.61 4.64
C GLN A 212 -15.63 -14.13 4.51
N LEU A 213 -14.87 -14.75 3.61
CA LEU A 213 -14.86 -16.20 3.44
C LEU A 213 -14.42 -16.93 4.72
N GLN A 214 -13.41 -16.42 5.42
CA GLN A 214 -12.97 -16.98 6.70
C GLN A 214 -14.06 -16.90 7.78
N LYS A 215 -14.77 -15.77 7.86
CA LYS A 215 -15.90 -15.60 8.79
C LYS A 215 -17.05 -16.54 8.48
N GLU A 216 -17.43 -16.66 7.20
CA GLU A 216 -18.46 -17.60 6.77
C GLU A 216 -18.07 -19.05 7.07
N LYS A 217 -16.79 -19.40 6.90
CA LYS A 217 -16.29 -20.72 7.26
C LYS A 217 -16.36 -21.01 8.75
N LEU A 218 -15.93 -20.07 9.59
CA LEU A 218 -16.05 -20.21 11.04
C LEU A 218 -17.52 -20.39 11.47
N ALA A 219 -18.43 -19.59 10.91
CA ALA A 219 -19.86 -19.70 11.20
C ALA A 219 -20.45 -21.08 10.78
N GLN A 220 -19.98 -21.67 9.67
CA GLN A 220 -20.37 -23.01 9.25
C GLN A 220 -19.90 -24.10 10.24
N TYR A 221 -18.67 -23.99 10.75
CA TYR A 221 -18.14 -24.91 11.76
C TYR A 221 -18.87 -24.79 13.09
N ASP A 222 -19.18 -23.56 13.55
CA ASP A 222 -19.94 -23.34 14.78
C ASP A 222 -21.35 -23.95 14.69
N THR A 223 -22.05 -23.73 13.57
CA THR A 223 -23.39 -24.30 13.35
C THR A 223 -23.36 -25.83 13.28
N ALA A 224 -22.32 -26.43 12.67
CA ALA A 224 -22.15 -27.88 12.63
C ALA A 224 -21.86 -28.47 14.02
N SER A 225 -21.04 -27.77 14.81
CA SER A 225 -20.72 -28.13 16.20
C SER A 225 -21.98 -28.11 17.08
N GLU A 226 -22.80 -27.06 16.99
CA GLU A 226 -24.06 -26.97 17.75
C GLU A 226 -25.05 -28.08 17.41
N LYS A 227 -25.17 -28.46 16.12
CA LYS A 227 -26.02 -29.58 15.70
C LYS A 227 -25.54 -30.92 16.27
N SER A 228 -24.23 -31.14 16.31
CA SER A 228 -23.64 -32.33 16.92
C SER A 228 -23.91 -32.39 18.43
N ALA A 229 -23.74 -31.27 19.14
CA ALA A 229 -24.01 -31.17 20.57
C ALA A 229 -25.50 -31.44 20.90
N ARG A 230 -26.44 -30.90 20.11
CA ARG A 230 -27.88 -31.17 20.29
C ARG A 230 -28.26 -32.63 19.99
N SER A 231 -27.62 -33.26 19.00
CA SER A 231 -27.84 -34.67 18.69
C SER A 231 -27.39 -35.59 19.83
N ASN A 232 -26.22 -35.33 20.44
CA ASN A 232 -25.75 -36.11 21.59
C ASN A 232 -26.60 -35.91 22.85
N SER A 233 -27.11 -34.69 23.10
CA SER A 233 -28.01 -34.41 24.23
C SER A 233 -29.33 -35.19 24.15
N LYS A 234 -29.91 -35.37 22.96
CA LYS A 234 -31.14 -36.18 22.80
C LYS A 234 -30.91 -37.66 23.05
N ARG A 235 -29.70 -38.18 22.81
CA ARG A 235 -29.37 -39.60 22.97
C ARG A 235 -29.10 -40.01 24.42
N GLN A 236 -28.75 -39.07 25.30
CA GLN A 236 -28.57 -39.33 26.73
C GLN A 236 -29.87 -39.27 27.57
N ARG A 237 -30.98 -38.80 26.99
CA ARG A 237 -32.27 -38.68 27.73
C ARG A 237 -33.19 -39.90 27.57
N SER A 238 -32.76 -40.94 26.87
CA SER A 238 -33.51 -42.18 26.64
C SER A 238 -32.84 -43.38 27.31
N SER A 239 -32.42 -43.23 28.56
CA SER A 239 -32.16 -44.36 29.46
C SER A 239 -33.30 -44.44 30.46
N PRO A 240 -34.21 -45.43 30.37
CA PRO A 240 -35.23 -45.65 31.38
C PRO A 240 -34.58 -46.38 32.57
N SER A 241 -34.21 -45.64 33.62
CA SER A 241 -33.86 -46.26 34.91
C SER A 241 -35.07 -46.17 35.84
N SER A 242 -35.61 -47.34 36.16
CA SER A 242 -36.69 -47.59 37.09
C SER A 242 -36.43 -47.01 38.48
N SER A 243 -37.47 -46.36 39.01
CA SER A 243 -37.87 -46.30 40.43
C SER A 243 -37.02 -47.05 41.47
N ARG A 244 -36.51 -46.32 42.47
CA ARG A 244 -36.69 -46.72 43.88
C ARG A 244 -36.67 -45.50 44.81
N ALA A 245 -37.74 -45.41 45.59
CA ALA A 245 -38.00 -44.39 46.61
C ALA A 245 -37.10 -44.57 47.84
N GLY A 246 -36.83 -43.47 48.56
CA GLY A 246 -36.23 -43.51 49.90
C GLY A 246 -35.83 -42.15 50.46
N SER A 247 -36.76 -41.53 51.21
CA SER A 247 -36.60 -40.70 52.43
C SER A 247 -35.51 -39.61 52.59
N ARG A 248 -35.98 -38.41 53.02
CA ARG A 248 -35.58 -37.58 54.21
C ARG A 248 -34.09 -37.63 54.65
N SER A 249 -33.38 -36.53 54.96
CA SER A 249 -33.73 -35.37 55.81
C SER A 249 -32.58 -34.34 55.84
N ASN A 250 -32.91 -33.06 56.09
CA ASN A 250 -32.17 -31.98 56.78
C ASN A 250 -30.63 -32.01 56.87
N SER A 251 -29.97 -30.90 56.51
CA SER A 251 -29.30 -30.00 57.48
C SER A 251 -28.58 -28.85 56.80
N LEU A 252 -28.74 -27.66 57.39
CA LEU A 252 -27.87 -26.50 57.27
C LEU A 252 -26.42 -26.90 57.53
N THR A 253 -25.50 -26.36 56.73
CA THR A 253 -24.27 -25.76 57.27
C THR A 253 -23.60 -24.85 56.26
N SER A 254 -23.29 -23.65 56.76
CA SER A 254 -22.35 -22.66 56.24
C SER A 254 -20.97 -23.29 55.99
N GLY A 255 -20.28 -22.84 54.94
CA GLY A 255 -18.96 -23.36 54.57
C GLY A 255 -18.37 -22.65 53.37
N GLU A 256 -18.00 -21.39 53.58
CA GLU A 256 -17.11 -20.60 52.74
C GLU A 256 -15.78 -21.34 52.50
N SER A 257 -15.43 -21.60 51.24
CA SER A 257 -14.08 -22.02 50.85
C SER A 257 -13.82 -21.70 49.37
N ARG A 258 -13.13 -20.57 49.18
CA ARG A 258 -12.35 -20.22 47.98
C ARG A 258 -11.43 -21.39 47.63
N ILE A 259 -11.61 -21.99 46.47
CA ILE A 259 -10.58 -22.81 45.81
C ILE A 259 -10.34 -22.22 44.44
N SER A 260 -9.17 -21.59 44.31
CA SER A 260 -8.58 -21.14 43.06
C SER A 260 -8.33 -22.35 42.15
N GLY A 261 -9.18 -22.49 41.12
CA GLY A 261 -8.97 -23.42 40.03
C GLY A 261 -7.85 -22.93 39.11
N GLN A 262 -6.62 -23.32 39.42
CA GLN A 262 -5.50 -23.37 38.48
C GLN A 262 -5.88 -24.34 37.36
N GLN A 263 -6.40 -23.83 36.24
CA GLN A 263 -6.60 -24.63 35.03
C GLN A 263 -5.30 -24.62 34.23
N GLN A 264 -4.35 -25.43 34.70
CA GLN A 264 -3.09 -25.73 34.06
C GLN A 264 -3.39 -26.54 32.78
N ARG A 265 -3.32 -25.89 31.63
CA ARG A 265 -3.39 -26.55 30.32
C ARG A 265 -2.18 -27.49 30.19
N ASN A 266 -2.45 -28.79 30.24
CA ASN A 266 -1.52 -29.79 29.74
C ASN A 266 -1.39 -29.61 28.22
N ILE A 267 -0.28 -28.98 27.82
CA ILE A 267 0.17 -28.95 26.44
C ILE A 267 0.86 -30.29 26.17
N PRO A 268 0.43 -31.09 25.18
CA PRO A 268 1.17 -32.28 24.78
C PRO A 268 2.49 -31.85 24.14
N THR A 269 3.59 -32.22 24.80
CA THR A 269 4.96 -32.12 24.29
C THR A 269 5.05 -32.98 23.03
N ILE A 270 5.11 -32.34 21.86
CA ILE A 270 5.44 -33.01 20.60
C ILE A 270 6.93 -33.34 20.65
N GLN A 271 7.22 -34.61 20.87
CA GLN A 271 8.56 -35.18 20.85
C GLN A 271 9.09 -35.12 19.40
N ALA A 272 10.09 -34.27 19.17
CA ALA A 272 10.73 -34.15 17.87
C ALA A 272 11.49 -35.45 17.53
N PRO A 273 11.37 -35.98 16.30
CA PRO A 273 12.17 -37.12 15.88
C PRO A 273 13.65 -36.73 15.79
N ALA A 274 14.50 -37.63 16.30
CA ALA A 274 15.94 -37.50 16.30
C ALA A 274 16.52 -37.37 14.87
N PRO A 275 17.60 -36.60 14.68
CA PRO A 275 18.27 -36.51 13.38
C PRO A 275 18.93 -37.85 13.04
N SER A 276 18.46 -38.48 11.98
CA SER A 276 19.11 -39.64 11.36
C SER A 276 20.47 -39.22 10.78
N HIS A 277 21.52 -39.86 11.26
CA HIS A 277 22.88 -39.78 10.71
C HIS A 277 22.87 -40.15 9.22
N THR A 278 23.03 -39.17 8.34
CA THR A 278 23.30 -39.43 6.93
C THR A 278 24.80 -39.70 6.76
N ARG A 279 25.06 -40.98 6.49
CA ARG A 279 26.31 -41.62 6.13
C ARG A 279 27.04 -40.85 5.03
N GLN A 280 28.26 -40.38 5.31
CA GLN A 280 29.23 -40.01 4.29
C GLN A 280 29.55 -41.26 3.45
N THR A 281 29.33 -41.18 2.15
CA THR A 281 29.96 -42.07 1.19
C THR A 281 31.01 -41.25 0.44
N SER A 282 32.26 -41.55 0.79
CA SER A 282 33.43 -41.28 -0.01
C SER A 282 33.32 -42.07 -1.32
N TYR A 283 33.42 -41.39 -2.45
CA TYR A 283 33.88 -41.99 -3.69
C TYR A 283 34.88 -41.03 -4.31
N GLY A 284 36.14 -41.45 -4.29
CA GLY A 284 37.20 -40.85 -5.08
C GLY A 284 37.10 -41.29 -6.54
N LYS A 285 37.36 -40.34 -7.43
CA LYS A 285 38.43 -40.37 -8.44
C LYS A 285 38.60 -38.97 -8.99
#